data_AF-A0AAE8EMI5-F1
#
_entry.id   AF-A0AAE8EMI5-F1
#
_cell.length_a   1.000
_cell.length_b   1.000
_cell.length_c   1.000
_cell.angle_alpha   90.00
_cell.angle_beta   90.00
_cell.angle_gamma   90.00
#
_symmetry.space_group_name_H-M   'P 1'
#
loop_
_entity.id
_entity.type
_entity.pdbx_description
1 polymer ?
#
loop_
_entity_poly.entity_id
_entity_poly.type
_entity_poly.pdbx_seq_one_letter_code
_entity_poly.pdbx_strand_id
1 'polypeptide(L)' 'MKAFFKARLRDFVEYIITSYGAALLILIFAMLAVTYWEEYAWGTTATFAVFVFVALGFYHFRNKKKR' A
#
# COMPACT_ATOMS: atom_id res chain seq x y z
N MET A 1 -29.22 -11.47 -0.32
CA MET A 1 -28.28 -11.10 -1.41
C MET A 1 -27.70 -9.68 -1.28
N LYS A 2 -28.50 -8.63 -1.06
CA LYS A 2 -28.00 -7.23 -0.96
C LYS A 2 -26.92 -7.00 0.13
N ALA A 3 -27.04 -7.64 1.30
CA ALA A 3 -26.06 -7.49 2.39
C ALA A 3 -24.69 -8.13 2.08
N PHE A 4 -24.68 -9.28 1.40
CA PHE A 4 -23.46 -9.98 1.00
C PHE A 4 -22.68 -9.20 -0.08
N PHE A 5 -23.38 -8.69 -1.09
CA PHE A 5 -22.77 -7.83 -2.11
C PHE A 5 -22.25 -6.53 -1.52
N LYS A 6 -23.00 -5.90 -0.60
CA LYS A 6 -22.55 -4.66 0.05
C LYS A 6 -21.29 -4.88 0.90
N ALA A 7 -21.19 -6.00 1.61
CA ALA A 7 -19.98 -6.34 2.39
C ALA A 7 -18.78 -6.60 1.47
N ARG A 8 -18.95 -7.41 0.42
CA ARG A 8 -17.89 -7.73 -0.54
C ARG A 8 -17.36 -6.50 -1.28
N LEU A 9 -18.26 -5.58 -1.63
CA LEU A 9 -17.93 -4.35 -2.36
C LEU A 9 -17.21 -3.35 -1.44
N ARG A 10 -17.61 -3.26 -0.16
CA ARG A 10 -16.89 -2.48 0.85
C ARG A 10 -15.45 -2.98 1.01
N ASP A 11 -15.25 -4.29 1.07
CA ASP A 11 -13.92 -4.90 1.20
C ASP A 11 -13.02 -4.62 0.00
N PHE A 12 -13.62 -4.66 -1.19
CA PHE A 12 -12.92 -4.40 -2.43
C PHE A 12 -12.52 -2.92 -2.56
N VAL A 13 -13.42 -2.01 -2.18
CA VAL A 13 -13.14 -0.57 -2.14
C VAL A 13 -12.05 -0.25 -1.11
N GLU A 14 -12.13 -0.84 0.08
CA GLU A 14 -11.11 -0.68 1.13
C GLU A 14 -9.74 -1.21 0.66
N TYR A 15 -9.72 -2.36 -0.02
CA TYR A 15 -8.51 -2.90 -0.63
C TYR A 15 -7.91 -1.97 -1.70
N ILE A 16 -8.75 -1.44 -2.61
CA ILE A 16 -8.30 -0.50 -3.65
C ILE A 16 -7.72 0.77 -3.03
N ILE A 17 -8.42 1.39 -2.08
CA ILE A 17 -7.98 2.63 -1.44
C ILE A 17 -6.64 2.40 -0.72
N THR A 18 -6.50 1.29 0.00
CA THR A 18 -5.26 0.97 0.71
C THR A 18 -4.09 0.73 -0.27
N SER A 19 -4.36 0.06 -1.39
CA SER A 19 -3.35 -0.21 -2.42
C SER A 19 -2.91 1.06 -3.15
N TYR A 20 -3.86 1.92 -3.51
CA TYR A 20 -3.56 3.22 -4.13
C TYR A 20 -2.83 4.17 -3.18
N GLY A 21 -3.22 4.19 -1.90
CA GLY A 21 -2.53 4.98 -0.88
C GLY A 21 -1.06 4.58 -0.73
N ALA A 22 -0.77 3.27 -0.76
CA ALA A 22 0.59 2.76 -0.76
C ALA A 22 1.39 3.15 -2.01
N ALA A 23 0.77 3.05 -3.20
CA ALA A 23 1.42 3.48 -4.43
C ALA A 23 1.77 4.98 -4.41
N LEU A 24 0.86 5.83 -3.91
CA LEU A 24 1.12 7.25 -3.74
C LEU A 24 2.26 7.52 -2.74
N LEU A 25 2.33 6.80 -1.62
CA LEU A 25 3.43 6.92 -0.66
C LEU A 25 4.78 6.60 -1.30
N ILE A 26 4.85 5.54 -2.12
CA ILE A 26 6.07 5.16 -2.83
C ILE A 26 6.47 6.24 -3.84
N LEU A 27 5.52 6.80 -4.59
CA LEU A 27 5.79 7.86 -5.56
C LEU A 27 6.27 9.16 -4.90
N ILE A 28 5.63 9.57 -3.81
CA ILE A 28 6.04 10.74 -3.03
C ILE A 28 7.45 10.52 -2.49
N PHE A 29 7.72 9.34 -1.90
CA PHE A 29 9.05 9.00 -1.41
C PHE A 29 10.09 9.01 -2.54
N ALA A 30 9.77 8.45 -3.71
CA ALA A 30 10.67 8.44 -4.86
C ALA A 30 11.02 9.86 -5.32
N MET A 31 10.04 10.76 -5.42
CA MET A 31 10.29 12.17 -5.76
C MET A 31 11.20 12.85 -4.73
N LEU A 32 10.93 12.63 -3.44
CA LEU A 32 11.78 13.15 -2.36
C LEU A 32 13.20 12.58 -2.44
N ALA A 33 13.34 11.27 -2.65
CA ALA A 33 14.62 10.59 -2.72
C ALA A 33 15.46 11.11 -3.89
N VAL A 34 14.85 11.30 -5.07
CA VAL A 34 15.51 11.91 -6.23
C VAL A 34 15.92 13.36 -5.94
N THR A 35 15.07 14.13 -5.25
CA THR A 35 15.35 15.56 -4.97
C THR A 35 16.49 15.76 -3.98
N TYR A 36 16.56 14.93 -2.93
CA TYR A 36 17.54 15.11 -1.86
C TYR A 36 18.78 14.25 -2.08
N TRP A 37 18.66 12.97 -2.44
CA TRP A 37 19.76 11.99 -2.48
C TRP A 37 19.73 11.14 -3.77
N GLU A 38 19.97 11.77 -4.92
CA GLU A 38 19.84 11.17 -6.26
C GLU A 38 20.61 9.84 -6.43
N GLU A 39 21.87 9.77 -5.99
CA GLU A 39 22.71 8.58 -6.11
C GLU A 39 22.09 7.33 -5.45
N TYR A 40 21.35 7.52 -4.36
CA TYR A 40 20.72 6.44 -3.60
C TYR A 40 19.21 6.34 -3.84
N ALA A 41 18.65 7.18 -4.71
CA ALA A 41 17.21 7.35 -4.86
C ALA A 41 16.52 6.03 -5.24
N TRP A 42 17.09 5.30 -6.21
CA TRP A 42 16.54 4.02 -6.65
C TRP A 42 16.66 2.92 -5.61
N GLY A 43 17.80 2.83 -4.92
CA GLY A 43 18.04 1.81 -3.89
C GLY A 43 17.16 1.99 -2.65
N THR A 44 17.04 3.23 -2.18
CA THR A 44 16.18 3.57 -1.05
C THR A 44 14.70 3.44 -1.41
N THR A 45 14.29 3.84 -2.62
CA THR A 45 12.90 3.67 -3.10
C THR A 45 12.52 2.21 -3.24
N ALA A 46 13.40 1.37 -3.78
CA ALA A 46 13.15 -0.07 -3.87
C ALA A 46 12.99 -0.71 -2.49
N THR A 47 13.87 -0.35 -1.55
CA THR A 47 13.80 -0.83 -0.16
C THR A 47 12.51 -0.37 0.52
N PHE A 48 12.13 0.90 0.34
CA PHE A 48 10.90 1.47 0.87
C PHE A 48 9.65 0.79 0.29
N ALA A 49 9.62 0.54 -1.02
CA ALA A 49 8.53 -0.16 -1.69
C ALA A 49 8.34 -1.56 -1.11
N VAL A 50 9.42 -2.33 -0.94
CA VAL A 50 9.35 -3.66 -0.29
C VAL A 50 8.74 -3.54 1.10
N PHE A 51 9.17 -2.56 1.89
CA PHE A 51 8.66 -2.33 3.24
C PHE A 51 7.15 -2.04 3.24
N VAL A 52 6.70 -1.18 2.32
CA VAL A 52 5.29 -0.82 2.16
C VAL A 52 4.46 -2.05 1.76
N PHE A 53 4.93 -2.87 0.83
CA PHE A 53 4.22 -4.10 0.43
C PHE A 53 4.15 -5.13 1.56
N VAL A 54 5.21 -5.31 2.34
CA VAL A 54 5.22 -6.20 3.51
C VAL A 54 4.22 -5.70 4.56
N ALA A 55 4.22 -4.40 4.85
CA ALA A 55 3.28 -3.78 5.79
C ALA A 55 1.81 -3.94 5.33
N LEU A 56 1.55 -3.75 4.04
CA LEU A 56 0.24 -3.99 3.41
C LEU A 56 -0.20 -5.46 3.52
N GLY A 57 0.70 -6.39 3.20
CA GLY A 57 0.45 -7.82 3.32
C GLY A 57 0.12 -8.22 4.76
N PHE A 58 0.88 -7.70 5.72
CA PHE A 58 0.62 -7.91 7.15
C PHE A 58 -0.72 -7.31 7.60
N TYR A 59 -1.04 -6.09 7.15
CA TYR A 59 -2.33 -5.44 7.41
C TYR A 59 -3.49 -6.28 6.88
N HIS A 60 -3.40 -6.78 5.65
CA HIS A 60 -4.42 -7.62 5.05
C HIS A 60 -4.57 -8.97 5.79
N PHE A 61 -3.45 -9.60 6.15
CA PHE A 61 -3.44 -10.83 6.94
C PHE A 61 -4.11 -10.63 8.31
N ARG A 62 -3.76 -9.54 9.01
CA ARG A 62 -4.36 -9.20 10.31
C ARG A 62 -5.86 -8.95 10.20
N ASN A 63 -6.30 -8.24 9.16
CA ASN A 63 -7.71 -7.93 8.95
C ASN A 63 -8.54 -9.18 8.57
N LYS A 64 -7.96 -10.14 7.84
CA LYS A 64 -8.61 -11.45 7.60
C LYS A 64 -8.78 -12.27 8.88
N LYS A 65 -7.85 -12.18 9.84
CA LYS A 65 -7.93 -12.91 11.11
C LYS A 65 -8.95 -12.31 12.10
N LYS A 66 -9.36 -11.06 11.90
CA LYS A 66 -10.32 -10.35 12.76
C LYS A 66 -11.79 -10.46 12.31
N ARG A 67 -12.05 -10.98 11.10
CA ARG A 67 -13.39 -11.21 10.56
C ARG A 67 -13.74 -12.67 10.61
#